data_AF-A0A973F5A2-F1
#
_entry.id   AF-A0A973F5A2-F1
#
_cell.length_a   1.000
_cell.length_b   1.000
_cell.length_c   1.000
_cell.angle_alpha   90.00
_cell.angle_beta   90.00
_cell.angle_gamma   90.00
#
_symmetry.space_group_name_H-M   'P 1'
#
loop_
_entity.id
_entity.type
_entity.pdbx_description
1 polymer ?
#
loop_
_entity_poly.entity_id
_entity_poly.type
_entity_poly.pdbx_seq_one_letter_code
_entity_poly.pdbx_strand_id
1 'polypeptide(L)'
;VNYIHRGKLIQHAETFFGNLEDYIGKAEIAEAKSDFRKYKDKFVQTKCQKCKTKTTMHSWSKLDLASMAKKTGFESLYFPGYYYPTLHAHATAAAVGYRLKDSEDNPITFEEGSQPDAADQSLIIAHNLIIRLVDIQSEFFKLDFAGELELLNSDFKTLWGRESNGVRSQNERE
;
A
#
# COMPACT_ATOMS: atom_id res chain seq x y z
N VAL A 1 1.21 -6.40 19.54
CA VAL A 1 0.79 -7.04 18.27
C VAL A 1 1.90 -6.90 17.20
N ASN A 2 3.19 -6.92 17.57
CA ASN A 2 4.34 -6.87 16.63
C ASN A 2 5.18 -8.19 16.69
N TYR A 3 4.77 -9.13 17.53
CA TYR A 3 5.53 -10.32 17.89
C TYR A 3 5.73 -11.33 16.75
N ILE A 4 4.74 -11.48 15.87
CA ILE A 4 4.80 -12.44 14.75
C ILE A 4 5.76 -11.99 13.67
N HIS A 5 5.69 -10.72 13.28
CA HIS A 5 6.58 -10.17 12.25
C HIS A 5 8.02 -10.09 12.75
N ARG A 6 8.23 -9.63 14.00
CA ARG A 6 9.56 -9.61 14.62
C ARG A 6 10.17 -11.02 14.68
N GLY A 7 9.42 -12.02 15.12
CA GLY A 7 9.89 -13.41 15.15
C GLY A 7 10.21 -13.98 13.76
N LYS A 8 9.38 -13.70 12.76
CA LYS A 8 9.63 -14.09 11.37
C LYS A 8 10.85 -13.41 10.78
N LEU A 9 11.02 -12.12 11.05
CA LEU A 9 12.14 -11.34 10.57
C LEU A 9 13.45 -11.86 11.14
N ILE A 10 13.48 -12.17 12.45
CA ILE A 10 14.64 -12.82 13.08
C ILE A 10 14.89 -14.18 12.44
N GLN A 11 13.87 -15.03 12.30
CA GLN A 11 14.05 -16.36 11.69
C GLN A 11 14.57 -16.29 10.24
N HIS A 12 14.09 -15.31 9.47
CA HIS A 12 14.56 -15.05 8.12
C HIS A 12 15.99 -14.50 8.11
N ALA A 13 16.29 -13.53 8.96
CA ALA A 13 17.64 -12.97 9.07
C ALA A 13 18.65 -14.03 9.51
N GLU A 14 18.32 -14.94 10.43
CA GLU A 14 19.19 -16.06 10.82
C GLU A 14 19.47 -17.02 9.66
N THR A 15 18.50 -17.22 8.76
CA THR A 15 18.71 -18.09 7.60
C THR A 15 19.65 -17.49 6.55
N PHE A 16 19.80 -16.16 6.51
CA PHE A 16 20.68 -15.47 5.57
C PHE A 16 22.02 -15.05 6.17
N PHE A 17 22.02 -14.53 7.40
CA PHE A 17 23.18 -13.93 8.05
C PHE A 17 23.80 -14.80 9.13
N GLY A 18 23.16 -15.92 9.50
CA GLY A 18 23.63 -16.79 10.57
C GLY A 18 23.42 -16.16 11.95
N ASN A 19 24.52 -15.90 12.68
CA ASN A 19 24.43 -15.31 14.01
C ASN A 19 24.07 -13.82 13.92
N LEU A 20 22.95 -13.43 14.55
CA LEU A 20 22.47 -12.05 14.55
C LEU A 20 22.99 -11.22 15.72
N GLU A 21 23.72 -11.82 16.68
CA GLU A 21 24.24 -11.09 17.86
C GLU A 21 25.20 -9.95 17.49
N ASP A 22 25.78 -9.98 16.27
CA ASP A 22 26.63 -8.90 15.74
C ASP A 22 25.84 -7.66 15.30
N TYR A 23 24.52 -7.79 15.11
CA TYR A 23 23.65 -6.72 14.59
C TYR A 23 22.58 -6.30 15.60
N ILE A 24 22.13 -7.22 16.44
CA ILE A 24 20.99 -7.03 17.35
C ILE A 24 21.34 -7.64 18.71
N GLY A 25 20.94 -6.99 19.80
CA GLY A 25 21.24 -7.46 21.15
C GLY A 25 20.68 -8.85 21.44
N LYS A 26 21.46 -9.68 22.13
CA LYS A 26 21.07 -11.06 22.51
C LYS A 26 19.74 -11.14 23.27
N ALA A 27 19.52 -10.22 24.22
CA ALA A 27 18.27 -10.14 24.97
C ALA A 27 17.07 -9.87 24.04
N GLU A 28 17.28 -9.04 23.02
CA GLU A 28 16.27 -8.69 22.03
C GLU A 28 15.88 -9.89 21.16
N ILE A 29 16.88 -10.65 20.70
CA ILE A 29 16.66 -11.88 19.93
C ILE A 29 15.88 -12.91 20.77
N ALA A 30 16.26 -13.07 22.04
CA ALA A 30 15.60 -13.99 22.95
C ALA A 30 14.14 -13.61 23.22
N GLU A 31 13.86 -12.33 23.46
CA GLU A 31 12.52 -11.80 23.66
C GLU A 31 11.64 -12.04 22.43
N ALA A 32 12.12 -11.65 21.25
CA ALA A 32 11.38 -11.81 20.00
C ALA A 32 11.07 -13.29 19.67
N LYS A 33 12.01 -14.21 19.93
CA LYS A 33 11.76 -15.65 19.78
C LYS A 33 10.75 -16.16 20.81
N SER A 34 10.80 -15.66 22.04
CA SER A 34 9.86 -16.04 23.10
C SER A 34 8.43 -15.62 22.74
N ASP A 35 8.24 -14.36 22.39
CA ASP A 35 6.93 -13.83 22.03
C ASP A 35 6.38 -14.49 20.77
N PHE A 36 7.24 -14.75 19.78
CA PHE A 36 6.84 -15.49 18.59
C PHE A 36 6.26 -16.86 18.94
N ARG A 37 6.96 -17.65 19.75
CA ARG A 37 6.47 -18.97 20.19
C ARG A 37 5.14 -18.87 20.93
N LYS A 38 4.97 -17.86 21.79
CA LYS A 38 3.76 -17.67 22.59
C LYS A 38 2.52 -17.37 21.76
N TYR A 39 2.67 -16.63 20.65
CA TYR A 39 1.52 -16.16 19.86
C TYR A 39 1.35 -16.83 18.50
N LYS A 40 2.33 -17.60 18.01
CA LYS A 40 2.36 -18.18 16.65
C LYS A 40 1.07 -18.89 16.26
N ASP A 41 0.50 -19.69 17.14
CA ASP A 41 -0.65 -20.55 16.82
C ASP A 41 -1.89 -19.78 16.38
N LYS A 42 -2.05 -18.52 16.82
CA LYS A 42 -3.15 -17.63 16.38
C LYS A 42 -3.00 -17.17 14.93
N PHE A 43 -1.81 -17.27 14.37
CA PHE A 43 -1.44 -16.76 13.05
C PHE A 43 -0.99 -17.89 12.12
N VAL A 44 -1.63 -19.04 12.21
CA VAL A 44 -1.37 -20.19 11.33
C VAL A 44 -2.52 -20.36 10.35
N GLN A 45 -2.17 -20.59 9.08
CA GLN A 45 -3.11 -20.93 8.02
C GLN A 45 -2.74 -22.25 7.34
N THR A 46 -3.73 -22.93 6.79
CA THR A 46 -3.51 -24.12 5.97
C THR A 46 -2.91 -23.70 4.63
N LYS A 47 -1.64 -24.06 4.38
CA LYS A 47 -0.95 -23.80 3.11
C LYS A 47 -1.48 -24.71 2.00
N CYS A 48 -1.74 -25.98 2.32
CA CYS A 48 -2.23 -26.96 1.36
C CYS A 48 -3.45 -27.69 1.92
N GLN A 49 -4.58 -27.58 1.22
CA GLN A 49 -5.83 -28.20 1.67
C GLN A 49 -5.80 -29.73 1.59
N LYS A 50 -5.00 -30.30 0.68
CA LYS A 50 -4.86 -31.75 0.46
C LYS A 50 -4.05 -32.44 1.55
N CYS A 51 -2.83 -31.96 1.84
CA CYS A 51 -1.96 -32.56 2.86
C CYS A 51 -2.04 -31.89 4.24
N LYS A 52 -2.90 -30.87 4.39
CA LYS A 52 -3.12 -30.12 5.65
C LYS A 52 -1.85 -29.45 6.21
N THR A 53 -0.82 -29.26 5.40
CA THR A 53 0.39 -28.53 5.81
C THR A 53 0.03 -27.12 6.26
N LYS A 54 0.49 -26.74 7.45
CA LYS A 54 0.26 -25.43 8.06
C LYS A 54 1.46 -24.51 7.82
N THR A 55 1.20 -23.22 7.66
CA THR A 55 2.22 -22.18 7.58
C THR A 55 1.82 -20.98 8.41
N THR A 56 2.80 -20.20 8.86
CA THR A 56 2.52 -18.95 9.60
C THR A 56 2.08 -17.87 8.61
N MET A 57 0.93 -17.26 8.84
CA MET A 57 0.33 -16.20 8.03
C MET A 57 1.27 -15.01 7.84
N HIS A 58 1.37 -14.49 6.62
CA HIS A 58 2.21 -13.31 6.31
C HIS A 58 1.63 -11.99 6.81
N SER A 59 0.33 -11.93 7.09
CA SER A 59 -0.39 -10.75 7.56
C SER A 59 -1.02 -11.00 8.94
N TRP A 60 -1.29 -9.92 9.66
CA TRP A 60 -2.05 -9.90 10.91
C TRP A 60 -3.53 -10.25 10.70
N SER A 61 -4.02 -10.06 9.47
CA SER A 61 -5.39 -10.35 9.08
C SER A 61 -5.45 -11.62 8.22
N LYS A 62 -6.55 -12.37 8.37
CA LYS A 62 -6.89 -13.48 7.45
C LYS A 62 -7.40 -12.96 6.10
N LEU A 63 -7.76 -11.68 6.04
CA LEU A 63 -8.16 -11.00 4.82
C LEU A 63 -6.92 -10.40 4.17
N ASP A 64 -6.74 -10.65 2.87
CA ASP A 64 -5.85 -9.87 2.04
C ASP A 64 -6.38 -8.43 1.88
N LEU A 65 -5.54 -7.52 1.38
CA LEU A 65 -5.93 -6.10 1.28
C LEU A 65 -7.11 -5.85 0.34
N ALA A 66 -7.26 -6.62 -0.74
CA ALA A 66 -8.42 -6.50 -1.63
C ALA A 66 -9.70 -6.92 -0.91
N SER A 67 -9.64 -8.03 -0.17
CA SER A 67 -10.74 -8.50 0.69
C SER A 67 -11.07 -7.50 1.80
N MET A 68 -10.07 -6.82 2.39
CA MET A 68 -10.29 -5.75 3.36
C MET A 68 -10.98 -4.55 2.71
N ALA A 69 -10.52 -4.10 1.55
CA ALA A 69 -11.11 -2.96 0.82
C ALA A 69 -12.59 -3.20 0.47
N LYS A 70 -12.95 -4.41 0.02
CA LYS A 70 -14.36 -4.80 -0.20
C LYS A 70 -15.16 -4.75 1.09
N LYS A 71 -14.62 -5.31 2.17
CA LYS A 71 -15.32 -5.36 3.46
C LYS A 71 -15.57 -3.96 4.06
N THR A 72 -14.71 -2.98 3.78
CA THR A 72 -14.80 -1.63 4.34
C THR A 72 -15.39 -0.59 3.39
N GLY A 73 -15.80 -0.96 2.17
CA GLY A 73 -16.35 -0.02 1.19
C GLY A 73 -15.31 0.85 0.46
N PHE A 74 -14.05 0.39 0.41
CA PHE A 74 -12.92 1.05 -0.27
C PHE A 74 -12.51 0.34 -1.58
N GLU A 75 -13.33 -0.58 -2.08
CA GLU A 75 -13.04 -1.37 -3.28
C GLU A 75 -12.72 -0.52 -4.52
N SER A 76 -13.40 0.61 -4.71
CA SER A 76 -13.14 1.53 -5.82
C SER A 76 -11.77 2.23 -5.73
N LEU A 77 -11.19 2.31 -4.53
CA LEU A 77 -9.87 2.90 -4.28
C LEU A 77 -8.75 1.87 -4.28
N TYR A 78 -9.07 0.58 -4.19
CA TYR A 78 -8.06 -0.49 -4.12
C TYR A 78 -7.15 -0.50 -5.35
N PHE A 79 -7.73 -0.44 -6.55
CA PHE A 79 -6.95 -0.46 -7.78
C PHE A 79 -6.11 0.81 -7.96
N PRO A 80 -6.69 2.02 -8.01
CA PRO A 80 -5.94 3.24 -8.27
C PRO A 80 -5.05 3.69 -7.11
N GLY A 81 -5.42 3.38 -5.85
CA GLY A 81 -4.72 3.86 -4.65
C GLY A 81 -3.74 2.87 -4.03
N TYR A 82 -3.75 1.61 -4.43
CA TYR A 82 -2.83 0.60 -3.90
C TYR A 82 -2.23 -0.28 -4.99
N TYR A 83 -3.07 -1.02 -5.71
CA TYR A 83 -2.58 -2.07 -6.60
C TYR A 83 -1.73 -1.51 -7.73
N TYR A 84 -2.27 -0.52 -8.45
CA TYR A 84 -1.60 0.08 -9.59
C TYR A 84 -0.28 0.79 -9.19
N PRO A 85 -0.23 1.68 -8.17
CA PRO A 85 1.03 2.23 -7.68
C PRO A 85 2.05 1.16 -7.24
N THR A 86 1.60 0.08 -6.61
CA THR A 86 2.49 -1.00 -6.15
C THR A 86 3.16 -1.75 -7.30
N LEU A 87 2.53 -1.82 -8.49
CA LEU A 87 3.17 -2.38 -9.69
C LEU A 87 4.43 -1.62 -10.06
N HIS A 88 4.46 -0.30 -9.82
CA HIS A 88 5.60 0.57 -10.12
C HIS A 88 6.64 0.65 -8.98
N ALA A 89 6.27 0.29 -7.76
CA ALA A 89 7.15 0.38 -6.59
C ALA A 89 8.28 -0.68 -6.55
N HIS A 90 8.17 -1.73 -7.37
CA HIS A 90 9.17 -2.79 -7.48
C HIS A 90 9.73 -2.92 -8.89
N ALA A 91 10.98 -3.36 -9.01
CA ALA A 91 11.65 -3.66 -10.27
C ALA A 91 11.07 -4.92 -10.95
N THR A 92 9.81 -4.85 -11.34
CA THR A 92 9.11 -5.89 -12.10
C THR A 92 9.17 -5.56 -13.59
N ALA A 93 9.02 -6.58 -14.44
CA ALA A 93 8.94 -6.37 -15.89
C ALA A 93 7.78 -5.42 -16.28
N ALA A 94 6.69 -5.43 -15.52
CA ALA A 94 5.57 -4.50 -15.70
C ALA A 94 5.97 -3.04 -15.40
N ALA A 95 6.71 -2.81 -14.31
CA ALA A 95 7.21 -1.47 -13.96
C ALA A 95 8.16 -0.91 -15.03
N VAL A 96 9.05 -1.76 -15.56
CA VAL A 96 9.97 -1.39 -16.64
C VAL A 96 9.18 -1.14 -17.93
N GLY A 97 8.30 -2.06 -18.32
CA GLY A 97 7.48 -1.97 -19.52
C GLY A 97 6.61 -0.72 -19.57
N TYR A 98 6.06 -0.29 -18.44
CA TYR A 98 5.26 0.94 -18.37
C TYR A 98 6.04 2.20 -18.73
N ARG A 99 7.36 2.20 -18.51
CA ARG A 99 8.24 3.33 -18.84
C ARG A 99 8.84 3.23 -20.23
N LEU A 100 8.53 2.18 -21.00
CA LEU A 100 9.01 2.06 -22.37
C LEU A 100 8.08 2.82 -23.30
N LYS A 101 8.66 3.52 -24.26
CA LYS A 101 7.96 4.15 -25.38
C LYS A 101 8.67 3.81 -26.67
N ASP A 102 7.89 3.60 -27.72
CA ASP A 102 8.44 3.50 -29.07
C ASP A 102 8.96 4.89 -29.50
N SER A 103 10.08 4.94 -30.20
CA SER A 103 10.50 6.13 -30.91
C SER A 103 10.74 5.81 -32.38
N GLU A 104 10.60 6.81 -33.24
CA GLU A 104 10.78 6.65 -34.69
C GLU A 104 12.24 6.28 -35.05
N ASP A 105 13.21 6.71 -34.23
CA ASP A 105 14.64 6.53 -34.48
C ASP A 105 15.29 5.34 -33.75
N ASN A 106 14.66 4.82 -32.69
CA ASN A 106 15.22 3.75 -31.86
C ASN A 106 14.07 2.84 -31.40
N PRO A 107 14.18 1.51 -31.58
CA PRO A 107 13.01 0.64 -31.48
C PRO A 107 12.38 0.61 -30.08
N ILE A 108 13.09 1.02 -29.03
CA ILE A 108 12.57 1.17 -27.66
C ILE A 108 13.37 2.27 -26.94
N THR A 109 12.69 3.25 -26.34
CA THR A 109 13.30 4.27 -25.45
C THR A 109 12.55 4.35 -24.11
N PHE A 110 13.09 5.08 -23.13
CA PHE A 110 12.41 5.32 -21.86
C PHE A 110 11.64 6.64 -21.87
N GLU A 111 10.52 6.67 -21.13
CA GLU A 111 9.85 7.89 -20.74
C GLU A 111 10.63 8.54 -19.57
N GLU A 112 11.46 9.52 -19.92
CA GLU A 112 12.38 10.22 -19.01
C GLU A 112 11.80 11.54 -18.46
N GLY A 113 10.61 11.93 -18.89
CA GLY A 113 9.96 13.19 -18.50
C GLY A 113 9.09 13.10 -17.25
N SER A 114 8.63 14.26 -16.78
CA SER A 114 7.57 14.35 -15.78
C SER A 114 6.28 13.69 -16.29
N GLN A 115 5.57 12.96 -15.42
CA GLN A 115 4.28 12.34 -15.70
C GLN A 115 3.15 13.10 -14.97
N PRO A 116 2.77 14.32 -15.42
CA PRO A 116 1.83 15.18 -14.69
C PRO A 116 0.45 14.55 -14.50
N ASP A 117 -0.05 13.79 -15.48
CA ASP A 117 -1.36 13.14 -15.35
C ASP A 117 -1.35 12.05 -14.26
N ALA A 118 -0.26 11.29 -14.15
CA ALA A 118 -0.10 10.30 -13.08
C ALA A 118 0.05 10.98 -11.70
N ALA A 119 0.71 12.14 -11.65
CA ALA A 119 0.80 12.96 -10.45
C ALA A 119 -0.58 13.50 -10.04
N ASP A 120 -1.34 14.07 -10.97
CA ASP A 120 -2.70 14.57 -10.75
C ASP A 120 -3.61 13.45 -10.22
N GLN A 121 -3.60 12.27 -10.85
CA GLN A 121 -4.37 11.11 -10.37
C GLN A 121 -3.95 10.68 -8.96
N SER A 122 -2.64 10.64 -8.68
CA SER A 122 -2.14 10.28 -7.36
C SER A 122 -2.61 11.25 -6.27
N LEU A 123 -2.61 12.55 -6.57
CA LEU A 123 -3.09 13.59 -5.66
C LEU A 123 -4.61 13.51 -5.43
N ILE A 124 -5.40 13.28 -6.48
CA ILE A 124 -6.86 13.07 -6.37
C ILE A 124 -7.16 11.90 -5.42
N ILE A 125 -6.48 10.76 -5.64
CA ILE A 125 -6.70 9.56 -4.83
C ILE A 125 -6.22 9.75 -3.39
N ALA A 126 -5.07 10.39 -3.18
CA ALA A 126 -4.55 10.67 -1.84
C ALA A 126 -5.48 11.61 -1.06
N HIS A 127 -5.99 12.67 -1.69
CA HIS A 127 -6.93 13.59 -1.06
C HIS A 127 -8.22 12.86 -0.66
N ASN A 128 -8.79 12.03 -1.54
CA ASN A 128 -9.97 11.20 -1.22
C ASN A 128 -9.72 10.26 -0.03
N LEU A 129 -8.56 9.59 0.00
CA LEU A 129 -8.18 8.69 1.10
C LEU A 129 -8.06 9.43 2.44
N ILE A 130 -7.51 10.64 2.45
CA ILE A 130 -7.37 11.46 3.66
C ILE A 130 -8.76 11.84 4.22
N ILE A 131 -9.69 12.28 3.37
CA ILE A 131 -11.06 12.63 3.82
C ILE A 131 -11.72 11.42 4.48
N ARG A 132 -11.63 10.24 3.85
CA ARG A 132 -12.18 8.99 4.40
C ARG A 132 -11.49 8.56 5.70
N LEU A 133 -10.20 8.80 5.84
CA LEU A 133 -9.47 8.53 7.09
C LEU A 133 -9.98 9.41 8.22
N VAL A 134 -10.18 10.71 7.96
CA VAL A 134 -10.75 11.65 8.94
C VAL A 134 -12.16 11.24 9.33
N ASP A 135 -12.99 10.84 8.37
CA ASP A 135 -14.35 10.34 8.61
C ASP A 135 -14.35 9.12 9.55
N ILE A 136 -13.53 8.11 9.24
CA ILE A 136 -13.37 6.91 10.09
C ILE A 136 -12.89 7.28 11.50
N GLN A 137 -11.93 8.20 11.62
CA GLN A 137 -11.43 8.62 12.93
C GLN A 137 -12.50 9.40 13.71
N SER A 138 -13.25 10.26 13.04
CA SER A 138 -14.37 11.01 13.63
C SER A 138 -15.43 10.05 14.17
N GLU A 139 -15.82 9.04 13.39
CA GLU A 139 -16.77 8.00 13.82
C GLU A 139 -16.23 7.20 15.01
N PHE A 140 -15.00 6.69 14.91
CA PHE A 140 -14.42 5.82 15.92
C PHE A 140 -14.21 6.51 17.27
N PHE A 141 -13.71 7.75 17.25
CA PHE A 141 -13.41 8.53 18.45
C PHE A 141 -14.57 9.46 18.88
N LYS A 142 -15.66 9.54 18.10
CA LYS A 142 -16.83 10.39 18.35
C LYS A 142 -16.45 11.87 18.44
N LEU A 143 -15.72 12.37 17.45
CA LEU A 143 -15.14 13.72 17.45
C LEU A 143 -16.07 14.81 16.90
N ASP A 144 -17.24 14.43 16.36
CA ASP A 144 -18.28 15.34 15.85
C ASP A 144 -17.82 16.31 14.73
N PHE A 145 -16.97 15.82 13.81
CA PHE A 145 -16.47 16.59 12.68
C PHE A 145 -17.41 16.64 11.46
N ALA A 146 -18.72 16.55 11.67
CA ALA A 146 -19.67 16.45 10.56
C ALA A 146 -19.59 17.69 9.62
N GLY A 147 -19.50 18.89 10.20
CA GLY A 147 -19.41 20.14 9.44
C GLY A 147 -18.08 20.26 8.68
N GLU A 148 -16.97 19.91 9.30
CA GLU A 148 -15.65 19.93 8.67
C GLU A 148 -15.55 18.90 7.55
N LEU A 149 -16.14 17.71 7.72
CA LEU A 149 -16.20 16.69 6.66
C LEU A 149 -17.04 17.15 5.47
N GLU A 150 -18.15 17.87 5.69
CA GLU A 150 -18.92 18.47 4.61
C GLU A 150 -18.09 19.51 3.83
N LEU A 151 -17.35 20.37 4.54
CA LEU A 151 -16.45 21.36 3.91
C LEU A 151 -15.35 20.66 3.09
N LEU A 152 -14.67 19.67 3.65
CA LEU A 152 -13.62 18.90 2.96
C LEU A 152 -14.16 18.22 1.69
N ASN A 153 -15.37 17.64 1.76
CA ASN A 153 -16.00 17.04 0.58
C ASN A 153 -16.39 18.06 -0.48
N SER A 154 -16.82 19.26 -0.07
CA SER A 154 -17.11 20.38 -0.99
C SER A 154 -15.84 20.87 -1.69
N ASP A 155 -14.76 21.05 -0.94
CA ASP A 155 -13.46 21.47 -1.46
C ASP A 155 -12.89 20.43 -2.43
N PHE A 156 -12.98 19.14 -2.08
CA PHE A 156 -12.58 18.06 -2.98
C PHE A 156 -13.31 18.12 -4.32
N LYS A 157 -14.63 18.34 -4.31
CA LYS A 157 -15.42 18.47 -5.54
C LYS A 157 -15.07 19.74 -6.31
N THR A 158 -14.78 20.84 -5.63
CA THR A 158 -14.41 22.10 -6.27
C THR A 158 -13.04 22.00 -6.95
N LEU A 159 -12.07 21.35 -6.30
CA LEU A 159 -10.71 21.21 -6.81
C LEU A 159 -10.60 20.14 -7.92
N TRP A 160 -11.31 19.02 -7.79
CA TRP A 160 -11.13 17.84 -8.65
C TRP A 160 -12.36 17.47 -9.48
N GLY A 161 -13.53 17.99 -9.15
CA GLY A 161 -14.75 17.80 -9.93
C GLY A 161 -14.64 18.60 -11.22
N ARG A 162 -14.34 17.91 -12.32
CA ARG A 162 -14.18 18.54 -13.64
C ARG A 162 -15.37 19.43 -13.99
N GLU A 163 -15.07 20.67 -14.38
CA GLU A 163 -15.71 21.23 -15.56
C GLU A 163 -15.38 20.33 -16.75
N SER A 164 -16.40 19.72 -17.34
CA SER A 164 -16.32 19.01 -18.60
C SER A 164 -16.20 19.97 -19.80
N ASN A 165 -15.35 20.99 -19.75
CA ASN A 165 -15.09 21.93 -20.84
C ASN A 165 -13.74 22.62 -20.67
N GLY A 166 -12.85 22.53 -21.66
CA GLY A 166 -11.69 23.41 -21.75
C GLY A 166 -10.37 22.68 -21.97
N VAL A 167 -10.06 22.47 -23.24
CA VAL A 167 -8.71 22.27 -23.79
C VAL A 167 -7.64 22.89 -22.87
N ARG A 168 -6.75 22.07 -22.28
CA ARG A 168 -5.44 22.55 -21.78
C ARG A 168 -4.72 23.10 -23.02
N SER A 169 -4.74 24.41 -23.22
CA SER A 169 -3.96 25.05 -24.27
C SER A 169 -2.49 24.72 -24.01
N GLN A 170 -1.88 24.03 -24.96
CA GLN A 170 -0.43 24.04 -25.11
C GLN A 170 -0.01 25.50 -25.27
N ASN A 171 0.46 26.14 -24.20
CA ASN A 171 1.25 27.36 -24.18
C ASN A 171 1.51 27.73 -22.73
N GLU A 172 2.48 27.06 -22.12
CA GLU A 172 3.22 27.54 -20.94
C GLU A 172 4.39 26.57 -20.74
N ARG A 173 5.32 26.61 -21.71
CA ARG A 173 6.71 26.20 -21.54
C ARG A 173 7.55 27.34 -22.08
N GLU A 174 8.07 28.15 -21.18
CA GLU A 174 9.32 28.90 -21.36
C GLU A 174 10.30 28.41 -20.30
#